data_AF-A0A920QSX1-F1
#
_entry.id   AF-A0A920QSX1-F1
#
_cell.length_a   1.000
_cell.length_b   1.000
_cell.length_c   1.000
_cell.angle_alpha   90.00
_cell.angle_beta   90.00
_cell.angle_gamma   90.00
#
_symmetry.space_group_name_H-M   'P 1'
#
loop_
_entity.id
_entity.type
_entity.pdbx_description
1 polymer ?
#
loop_
_entity_poly.entity_id
_entity_poly.type
_entity_poly.pdbx_seq_one_letter_code
_entity_poly.pdbx_strand_id
1 'polypeptide(L)'
;MGVINLSADSWYRESIRTTLESAVERGLELRGQGADIIDIGAESTLGQAKRVAAAEQQQQLLPVIKQLAAEGVIVSAETYDAGVAKACLEAGGKC
;
A
#
# COMPACT_ATOMS: atom_id res chain seq x y z
N MET A 1 10.67 3.44 -8.04
CA MET A 1 9.73 3.07 -6.97
C MET A 1 8.69 4.16 -6.83
N GLY A 2 7.41 3.80 -6.88
CA GLY A 2 6.28 4.70 -6.60
C GLY A 2 5.73 4.44 -5.21
N VAL A 3 5.12 5.43 -4.57
CA VAL A 3 4.60 5.33 -3.19
C VAL A 3 3.12 5.66 -3.16
N ILE A 4 2.35 4.85 -2.42
CA ILE A 4 0.92 5.05 -2.18
C ILE A 4 0.67 4.95 -0.68
N ASN A 5 0.05 5.98 -0.12
CA ASN A 5 -0.31 6.01 1.28
C ASN A 5 -1.83 5.95 1.45
N LEU A 6 -2.33 4.93 2.16
CA LEU A 6 -3.76 4.79 2.42
C LEU A 6 -4.21 5.63 3.62
N SER A 7 -3.28 6.08 4.45
CA SER A 7 -3.56 6.95 5.59
C SER A 7 -3.68 8.43 5.19
N ALA A 8 -4.78 9.07 5.60
CA ALA A 8 -5.00 10.52 5.43
C ALA A 8 -4.01 11.39 6.23
N ASP A 9 -3.34 10.80 7.23
CA ASP A 9 -2.37 11.48 8.10
C ASP A 9 -0.94 11.44 7.52
N SER A 10 -0.76 11.04 6.27
CA SER A 10 0.55 10.92 5.65
C SER A 10 1.16 12.28 5.29
N TRP A 11 2.48 12.40 5.41
CA TRP A 11 3.20 13.65 5.12
C TRP A 11 3.13 14.05 3.64
N TYR A 12 3.26 13.08 2.74
CA TYR A 12 3.29 13.30 1.29
C TYR A 12 1.88 13.31 0.70
N ARG A 13 1.25 14.49 0.68
CA ARG A 13 -0.16 14.65 0.26
C ARG A 13 -0.48 14.05 -1.11
N GLU A 14 0.43 14.16 -2.08
CA GLU A 14 0.21 13.66 -3.44
C GLU A 14 0.14 12.12 -3.53
N SER A 15 0.70 11.42 -2.54
CA SER A 15 0.68 9.94 -2.45
C SER A 15 -0.57 9.39 -1.75
N ILE A 16 -1.38 10.25 -1.12
CA ILE A 16 -2.53 9.81 -0.33
C ILE A 16 -3.64 9.30 -1.25
N ARG A 17 -4.07 8.06 -1.05
CA ARG A 17 -5.18 7.41 -1.75
C ARG A 17 -5.98 6.61 -0.73
N THR A 18 -7.06 7.17 -0.20
CA THR A 18 -7.82 6.58 0.91
C THR A 18 -8.86 5.55 0.47
N THR A 19 -9.06 5.37 -0.84
CA THR A 19 -9.99 4.37 -1.40
C THR A 19 -9.24 3.33 -2.21
N LEU A 20 -9.81 2.12 -2.29
CA LEU A 20 -9.27 1.03 -3.10
C LEU A 20 -9.07 1.45 -4.55
N GLU A 21 -10.10 2.04 -5.16
CA GLU A 21 -10.10 2.43 -6.57
C GLU A 21 -8.99 3.45 -6.85
N SER A 22 -8.88 4.47 -6.01
CA SER A 22 -7.89 5.54 -6.18
C SER A 22 -6.46 5.04 -5.96
N ALA A 23 -6.27 4.06 -5.06
CA ALA A 23 -4.96 3.43 -4.83
C ALA A 23 -4.55 2.56 -6.01
N VAL A 24 -5.47 1.78 -6.58
CA VAL A 24 -5.20 0.93 -7.74
C VAL A 24 -4.92 1.77 -8.98
N GLU A 25 -5.75 2.78 -9.26
CA GLU A 25 -5.54 3.72 -10.36
C GLU A 25 -4.16 4.37 -10.25
N ARG A 26 -3.79 4.86 -9.06
CA ARG A 26 -2.49 5.47 -8.84
C ARG A 26 -1.33 4.49 -9.02
N GLY A 27 -1.49 3.23 -8.61
CA GLY A 27 -0.48 2.19 -8.82
C GLY A 27 -0.21 1.90 -10.29
N LEU A 28 -1.27 1.84 -11.10
CA LEU A 28 -1.18 1.65 -12.54
C LEU A 28 -0.59 2.88 -13.25
N GLU A 29 -0.97 4.08 -12.84
CA GLU A 29 -0.34 5.32 -13.32
C GLU A 29 1.16 5.33 -13.05
N LEU A 30 1.57 5.07 -11.81
CA LEU A 30 2.98 5.03 -11.40
C LEU A 30 3.75 3.97 -12.20
N ARG A 31 3.14 2.80 -12.44
CA ARG A 31 3.71 1.77 -13.32
C ARG A 31 3.89 2.29 -14.74
N GLY A 32 2.88 2.94 -15.32
CA GLY A 32 2.95 3.57 -16.64
C GLY A 32 4.00 4.69 -16.74
N GLN A 33 4.28 5.37 -15.63
CA GLN A 33 5.35 6.37 -15.50
C GLN A 33 6.75 5.76 -15.32
N GLY A 34 6.86 4.42 -15.30
CA GLY A 34 8.14 3.71 -15.21
C GLY A 34 8.51 3.24 -13.80
N ALA A 35 7.59 3.21 -12.84
CA ALA A 35 7.86 2.59 -11.55
C ALA A 35 7.99 1.07 -11.68
N ASP A 36 9.14 0.54 -11.28
CA ASP A 36 9.37 -0.92 -11.21
C ASP A 36 8.63 -1.60 -10.06
N ILE A 37 8.48 -0.87 -8.96
CA ILE A 37 7.87 -1.31 -7.72
C ILE A 37 7.00 -0.21 -7.14
N ILE A 38 5.85 -0.61 -6.59
CA ILE A 38 4.94 0.26 -5.84
C ILE A 38 5.04 -0.13 -4.37
N ASP A 39 5.35 0.84 -3.52
CA ASP A 39 5.38 0.70 -2.08
C ASP A 39 4.08 1.26 -1.48
N ILE A 40 3.38 0.46 -0.68
CA ILE A 40 2.07 0.81 -0.13
C ILE A 40 2.03 0.68 1.39
N GLY A 41 1.62 1.75 2.06
CA GLY A 41 1.47 1.82 3.52
C GLY A 41 0.05 2.19 3.95
N ALA A 42 -0.45 1.55 4.99
CA ALA A 42 -1.76 1.85 5.61
C ALA A 42 -1.66 2.71 6.88
N GLU A 43 -0.45 2.91 7.40
CA GLU A 43 -0.19 3.66 8.62
C GLU A 43 0.77 4.80 8.33
N SER A 44 0.49 5.99 8.86
CA SER A 44 1.43 7.12 8.80
C SER A 44 2.49 6.93 9.88
N THR A 45 3.76 7.16 9.53
CA THR A 45 4.90 7.08 10.46
C THR A 45 5.07 8.34 11.33
N LEU A 46 4.16 9.31 11.24
CA LEU A 46 4.21 10.51 12.07
C LEU A 46 4.02 10.16 13.56
N GLY A 47 4.83 10.76 14.43
CA GLY A 47 4.87 10.44 15.87
C GLY A 47 3.56 10.66 16.65
N GLN A 48 2.56 11.30 16.04
CA GLN A 48 1.21 11.49 16.61
C GLN A 48 0.13 10.67 15.89
N ALA A 49 0.46 9.98 14.80
CA ALA A 49 -0.50 9.15 14.09
C ALA A 49 -0.93 7.98 14.97
N LYS A 50 -2.23 7.67 14.95
CA LYS A 50 -2.74 6.49 15.66
C LYS A 50 -2.17 5.25 14.97
N ARG A 51 -1.60 4.35 15.76
CA ARG A 51 -1.28 3.01 15.27
C ARG A 51 -2.55 2.36 14.75
N VAL A 52 -2.47 1.81 13.56
CA VAL A 52 -3.55 1.09 12.89
C VAL A 52 -3.45 -0.37 13.33
N ALA A 53 -4.55 -0.96 13.78
CA ALA A 53 -4.55 -2.35 14.18
C ALA A 53 -4.22 -3.26 12.99
N ALA A 54 -3.53 -4.38 13.23
CA ALA A 54 -3.11 -5.31 12.17
C ALA A 54 -4.28 -5.75 11.26
N ALA A 55 -5.46 -6.00 11.83
CA ALA A 55 -6.65 -6.36 11.06
C ALA A 55 -7.11 -5.23 10.12
N GLU A 56 -7.01 -3.98 10.57
CA GLU A 56 -7.37 -2.80 9.77
C GLU A 56 -6.33 -2.55 8.68
N GLN A 57 -5.03 -2.72 8.97
CA GLN A 57 -3.99 -2.69 7.95
C GLN A 57 -4.27 -3.73 6.85
N GLN A 58 -4.57 -4.98 7.22
CA GLN A 58 -4.92 -6.03 6.25
C GLN A 58 -6.17 -5.67 5.43
N GLN A 59 -7.20 -5.12 6.07
CA GLN A 59 -8.42 -4.72 5.37
C GLN A 59 -8.15 -3.67 4.29
N GLN A 60 -7.21 -2.76 4.53
CA GLN A 60 -6.84 -1.70 3.58
C GLN A 60 -5.85 -2.20 2.52
N LEU A 61 -4.80 -2.93 2.91
CA LEU A 61 -3.69 -3.32 2.03
C LEU A 61 -4.06 -4.45 1.06
N LEU A 62 -4.68 -5.53 1.56
CA LEU A 62 -4.84 -6.77 0.80
C LEU A 62 -5.65 -6.59 -0.50
N PRO A 63 -6.75 -5.82 -0.53
CA PRO A 63 -7.49 -5.60 -1.78
C PRO A 63 -6.66 -4.87 -2.84
N VAL A 64 -5.87 -3.88 -2.45
CA VAL A 64 -5.02 -3.10 -3.38
C VAL A 64 -3.90 -3.99 -3.92
N ILE A 65 -3.21 -4.72 -3.04
CA ILE A 65 -2.12 -5.64 -3.42
C ILE A 65 -2.63 -6.68 -4.41
N LYS A 66 -3.79 -7.30 -4.16
CA LYS A 66 -4.36 -8.31 -5.05
C LYS A 66 -4.61 -7.78 -6.46
N GLN A 67 -5.20 -6.59 -6.58
CA GLN A 67 -5.52 -6.01 -7.89
C GLN A 67 -4.23 -5.61 -8.64
N LEU A 68 -3.30 -4.92 -7.98
CA LEU A 68 -2.05 -4.52 -8.61
C LEU A 68 -1.17 -5.72 -9.01
N ALA A 69 -1.12 -6.76 -8.17
CA ALA A 69 -0.38 -7.99 -8.48
C ALA A 69 -1.01 -8.75 -9.68
N ALA A 70 -2.34 -8.75 -9.80
CA ALA A 70 -3.03 -9.33 -10.95
C ALA A 70 -2.70 -8.61 -12.27
N GLU A 71 -2.42 -7.30 -12.21
CA GLU A 71 -1.95 -6.47 -13.33
C GLU A 71 -0.42 -6.59 -13.56
N GLY A 72 0.26 -7.49 -12.84
CA GLY A 72 1.70 -7.72 -12.97
C GLY A 72 2.59 -6.66 -12.32
N VAL A 73 2.03 -5.79 -11.48
CA VAL A 73 2.79 -4.80 -10.72
C VAL A 73 3.49 -5.46 -9.53
N ILE A 74 4.76 -5.14 -9.32
CA ILE A 74 5.48 -5.55 -8.10
C ILE A 74 5.06 -4.62 -6.97
N VAL A 75 4.51 -5.17 -5.89
CA VAL A 75 4.02 -4.40 -4.76
C VAL A 75 4.78 -4.77 -3.48
N SER A 76 5.42 -3.78 -2.86
CA SER A 76 5.98 -3.84 -1.50
C SER A 76 4.94 -3.30 -0.51
N ALA A 77 4.80 -3.95 0.65
CA ALA A 77 3.90 -3.49 1.71
C ALA A 77 4.71 -2.93 2.89
N GLU A 78 4.48 -1.66 3.22
CA GLU A 78 5.08 -1.01 4.38
C GLU A 78 4.34 -1.41 5.65
N THR A 79 4.92 -2.35 6.40
CA THR A 79 4.41 -2.76 7.72
C THR A 79 5.53 -3.34 8.59
N TYR A 80 5.43 -3.13 9.90
CA TYR A 80 6.29 -3.77 10.91
C TYR A 80 5.65 -5.02 11.53
N ASP A 81 4.36 -5.27 11.25
CA ASP A 81 3.64 -6.42 11.79
C ASP A 81 3.88 -7.64 10.90
N ALA A 82 4.49 -8.68 11.47
CA ALA A 82 4.83 -9.90 10.73
C ALA A 82 3.60 -10.64 10.18
N GLY A 83 2.45 -10.55 10.87
CA GLY A 83 1.19 -11.14 10.41
C GLY A 83 0.62 -10.40 9.20
N VAL A 84 0.67 -9.06 9.21
CA VAL A 84 0.31 -8.22 8.06
C VAL A 84 1.24 -8.50 6.89
N ALA A 85 2.56 -8.52 7.12
CA ALA A 85 3.55 -8.80 6.07
C ALA A 85 3.30 -10.17 5.41
N LYS A 86 3.06 -11.21 6.22
CA LYS A 86 2.72 -12.55 5.72
C LYS A 86 1.46 -12.54 4.86
N ALA A 87 0.38 -11.90 5.32
CA ALA A 87 -0.86 -11.80 4.57
C ALA A 87 -0.67 -11.05 3.23
N CYS A 88 0.17 -10.02 3.21
CA CYS A 88 0.51 -9.27 2.00
C CYS A 88 1.25 -10.13 0.97
N LEU A 89 2.19 -10.96 1.41
CA LEU A 89 2.87 -11.93 0.53
C LEU A 89 1.89 -12.96 -0.05
N GLU A 90 0.99 -13.49 0.79
CA GLU A 90 -0.07 -14.42 0.35
C GLU A 90 -1.04 -13.78 -0.66
N ALA A 91 -1.24 -12.46 -0.59
CA ALA A 91 -2.05 -11.68 -1.51
C ALA A 91 -1.36 -11.34 -2.84
N GLY A 92 -0.09 -11.71 -3.02
CA GLY A 92 0.70 -11.44 -4.24
C GLY A 92 1.71 -10.30 -4.11
N GLY A 93 1.85 -9.72 -2.92
CA GLY A 93 2.92 -8.78 -2.60
C GLY A 93 4.30 -9.45 -2.67
N LYS A 94 5.34 -8.62 -2.77
CA LYS A 94 6.74 -9.06 -2.79
C LYS A 94 7.54 -8.30 -1.73
N CYS A 95 8.60 -8.96 -1.26
CA CYS A 95 9.60 -8.39 -0.36
C CYS A 95 10.67 -7.62 -1.13
#